data_AF-A0A7C1RIZ2-F1
#
_entry.id   AF-A0A7C1RIZ2-F1
#
_cell.length_a   1.000
_cell.length_b   1.000
_cell.length_c   1.000
_cell.angle_alpha   90.00
_cell.angle_beta   90.00
_cell.angle_gamma   90.00
#
_symmetry.space_group_name_H-M   'P 1'
#
loop_
_entity.id
_entity.type
_entity.pdbx_description
1 polymer ?
#
loop_
_entity_poly.entity_id
_entity_poly.type
_entity_poly.pdbx_seq_one_letter_code
_entity_poly.pdbx_strand_id
1 'polypeptide(L)'
;VFGKRSKDIPASCPKSMFGNLLGASGAIDLIITILAMQNSLIPPTINLDNPDPDGLNYIKKEASEHKINKALIISRGRGGINSALIIEKNK
;
A
#
# COMPACT_ATOMS: atom_id res chain seq x y z
N VAL A 1 9.00 6.05 12.78
CA VAL A 1 8.03 5.06 13.32
C VAL A 1 8.54 3.64 13.18
N PHE A 2 8.75 3.12 11.97
CA PHE A 2 9.09 1.69 11.78
C PHE A 2 10.60 1.36 11.85
N GLY A 3 11.49 2.34 11.71
CA GLY A 3 12.95 2.11 11.80
C GLY A 3 13.41 1.00 10.85
N LYS A 4 14.31 0.13 11.31
CA LYS A 4 14.83 -1.01 10.54
C LYS A 4 13.74 -1.96 10.03
N ARG A 5 12.62 -2.06 10.76
CA ARG A 5 11.49 -2.93 10.42
C ARG A 5 10.77 -2.51 9.13
N SER A 6 11.02 -1.31 8.59
CA SER A 6 10.42 -0.88 7.32
C SER A 6 10.79 -1.77 6.14
N LYS A 7 11.92 -2.48 6.21
CA LYS A 7 12.35 -3.44 5.18
C LYS A 7 11.65 -4.80 5.28
N ASP A 8 10.98 -5.08 6.39
CA ASP A 8 10.23 -6.33 6.60
C ASP A 8 8.74 -6.19 6.30
N ILE A 9 8.25 -4.95 6.18
CA ILE A 9 6.83 -4.65 5.96
C ILE A 9 6.59 -4.49 4.46
N PRO A 10 5.81 -5.38 3.80
CA PRO A 10 5.52 -5.24 2.39
C PRO A 10 4.68 -3.98 2.15
N ALA A 11 5.06 -3.21 1.13
CA ALA A 11 4.39 -1.99 0.72
C ALA A 11 4.00 -2.08 -0.76
N SER A 12 2.85 -1.50 -1.12
CA SER A 12 2.45 -1.35 -2.52
C SER A 12 1.83 0.01 -2.78
N CYS A 13 1.93 0.48 -4.01
CA CYS A 13 1.28 1.69 -4.50
C CYS A 13 0.34 1.32 -5.68
N PRO A 14 -0.92 0.96 -5.40
CA PRO A 14 -1.87 0.53 -6.43
C PRO A 14 -2.15 1.62 -7.49
N LYS A 15 -1.95 2.89 -7.15
CA LYS A 15 -2.04 4.03 -8.09
C LYS A 15 -1.10 3.92 -9.28
N SER A 16 -0.05 3.08 -9.20
CA SER A 16 0.78 2.76 -10.35
C SER A 16 -0.01 2.15 -11.52
N MET A 17 -1.16 1.54 -11.25
CA MET A 17 -2.00 0.87 -12.27
C MET A 17 -3.15 1.75 -12.79
N PHE A 18 -3.77 2.58 -11.96
CA PHE A 18 -4.96 3.37 -12.33
C PHE A 18 -4.78 4.89 -12.20
N GLY A 19 -3.60 5.36 -11.81
CA GLY A 19 -3.30 6.77 -11.62
C GLY A 19 -3.82 7.36 -10.30
N ASN A 20 -3.76 8.69 -10.19
CA ASN A 20 -4.22 9.41 -9.00
C ASN A 20 -5.65 9.96 -9.22
N LEU A 21 -6.62 9.35 -8.54
CA LEU A 21 -8.04 9.70 -8.62
C LEU A 21 -8.46 10.83 -7.66
N LEU A 22 -7.48 11.63 -7.20
CA LEU A 22 -7.69 12.77 -6.31
C LEU A 22 -8.49 12.36 -5.06
N GLY A 23 -9.66 12.97 -4.83
CA GLY A 23 -10.51 12.70 -3.67
C GLY A 23 -10.98 11.24 -3.58
N ALA A 24 -11.10 10.53 -4.70
CA ALA A 24 -11.53 9.14 -4.71
C ALA A 24 -10.41 8.15 -4.36
N SER A 25 -9.15 8.59 -4.40
CA SER A 25 -7.98 7.72 -4.16
C SER A 25 -8.05 6.98 -2.83
N GLY A 26 -8.49 7.64 -1.75
CA GLY A 26 -8.55 7.02 -0.43
C GLY A 26 -9.55 5.86 -0.35
N ALA A 27 -10.72 6.01 -1.00
CA ALA A 27 -11.74 4.95 -1.05
C ALA A 27 -11.26 3.75 -1.88
N ILE A 28 -10.61 4.00 -3.01
CA ILE A 28 -10.07 2.94 -3.87
C ILE A 28 -8.91 2.20 -3.18
N ASP A 29 -7.99 2.92 -2.52
CA ASP A 29 -6.90 2.28 -1.76
C ASP A 29 -7.47 1.40 -0.64
N LEU A 30 -8.55 1.83 0.02
CA LEU A 30 -9.25 1.06 1.05
C LEU A 30 -9.85 -0.23 0.47
N ILE A 31 -10.60 -0.14 -0.63
CA ILE A 31 -11.19 -1.30 -1.30
C ILE A 31 -10.10 -2.30 -1.69
N ILE A 32 -9.01 -1.82 -2.32
CA ILE A 32 -7.88 -2.67 -2.74
C ILE A 32 -7.21 -3.33 -1.53
N THR A 33 -7.05 -2.60 -0.42
CA THR A 33 -6.46 -3.13 0.81
C THR A 33 -7.33 -4.25 1.40
N ILE A 34 -8.64 -4.07 1.44
CA ILE A 34 -9.58 -5.09 1.91
C ILE A 34 -9.52 -6.33 1.02
N LEU A 35 -9.52 -6.15 -0.31
CA LEU A 35 -9.38 -7.26 -1.26
C LEU A 35 -8.04 -7.98 -1.10
N ALA A 36 -6.94 -7.26 -0.89
CA ALA A 36 -5.63 -7.85 -0.62
C ALA A 36 -5.64 -8.68 0.67
N MET A 37 -6.30 -8.18 1.74
CA MET A 37 -6.46 -8.89 3.01
C MET A 37 -7.36 -10.13 2.90
N GLN A 38 -8.39 -10.09 2.06
CA GLN A 38 -9.30 -11.22 1.81
C GLN A 38 -8.60 -12.33 1.03
N ASN A 39 -7.89 -11.96 -0.05
CA ASN A 39 -7.25 -12.92 -0.95
C ASN A 39 -5.82 -13.30 -0.53
N SER A 40 -5.30 -12.69 0.55
CA SER A 40 -3.91 -12.85 0.99
C SER A 40 -2.91 -12.59 -0.14
N LEU A 41 -3.18 -11.58 -0.96
CA LEU A 41 -2.42 -11.28 -2.16
C LEU A 41 -2.25 -9.77 -2.29
N ILE A 42 -1.00 -9.30 -2.20
CA ILE A 42 -0.65 -7.88 -2.30
C ILE A 42 -0.43 -7.54 -3.78
N PRO A 43 -1.13 -6.52 -4.34
CA PRO A 43 -0.91 -6.09 -5.71
C PRO A 43 0.48 -5.45 -5.88
N PRO A 44 1.09 -5.54 -7.08
CA PRO A 44 2.37 -4.93 -7.32
C PRO A 44 2.28 -3.41 -7.42
N THR A 45 3.42 -2.78 -7.19
CA THR A 45 3.72 -1.45 -7.72
C THR A 45 4.35 -1.63 -9.10
N ILE A 46 3.57 -1.41 -10.15
CA ILE A 46 4.05 -1.54 -11.53
C ILE A 46 4.93 -0.33 -11.90
N ASN A 47 5.76 -0.48 -12.94
CA ASN A 47 6.68 0.55 -13.45
C ASN A 47 7.74 1.04 -12.43
N LEU A 48 8.06 0.24 -11.40
CA LEU A 48 9.09 0.53 -10.39
C LEU A 48 10.39 -0.23 -10.68
N ASP A 49 11.08 0.15 -11.75
CA ASP A 49 12.33 -0.52 -12.17
C ASP A 49 13.54 -0.14 -11.32
N ASN A 50 13.62 1.13 -10.92
CA ASN A 50 14.72 1.68 -10.13
C ASN A 50 14.19 2.27 -8.80
N PRO A 51 13.91 1.43 -7.77
CA PRO A 51 13.44 1.92 -6.49
C PRO A 51 14.54 2.65 -5.72
N ASP A 52 14.13 3.58 -4.86
CA ASP A 52 15.02 4.25 -3.91
C ASP A 52 15.75 3.22 -3.02
N PRO A 53 17.09 3.25 -2.90
CA PRO A 53 17.85 2.39 -2.00
C PRO A 53 17.34 2.42 -0.54
N ASP A 54 16.89 3.58 -0.08
CA ASP A 54 16.37 3.80 1.27
C ASP A 54 14.84 3.64 1.35
N GLY A 55 14.20 3.24 0.24
CA GLY A 55 12.77 3.02 0.13
C GLY A 55 12.22 1.88 1.00
N LEU A 56 10.90 1.72 0.99
CA LEU A 56 10.23 0.61 1.66
C LEU A 56 10.44 -0.72 0.91
N ASN A 57 10.05 -1.83 1.53
CA ASN A 57 9.98 -3.11 0.85
C ASN A 57 8.78 -3.15 -0.12
N TYR A 58 8.98 -2.59 -1.31
CA TYR A 58 7.94 -2.55 -2.34
C TYR A 58 7.73 -3.93 -2.99
N ILE A 59 6.49 -4.38 -3.08
CA ILE A 59 6.09 -5.48 -3.98
C ILE A 59 6.16 -4.93 -5.42
N LYS A 60 7.04 -5.51 -6.24
CA LYS A 60 7.35 -5.03 -7.60
C LYS A 60 7.01 -6.07 -8.65
N LYS A 61 6.66 -5.61 -9.86
CA LYS A 61 6.39 -6.39 -11.08
C LYS A 61 5.16 -7.31 -10.99
N GLU A 62 5.13 -8.22 -10.03
CA GLU A 62 4.09 -9.23 -9.87
C GLU A 62 3.46 -9.17 -8.46
N ALA A 63 2.22 -9.62 -8.36
CA ALA A 63 1.53 -9.74 -7.08
C ALA A 63 2.24 -10.77 -6.18
N SER A 64 2.16 -10.59 -4.86
CA SER A 64 2.85 -11.45 -3.91
C SER A 64 1.93 -11.93 -2.79
N GLU A 65 1.99 -13.21 -2.47
CA GLU A 65 1.16 -13.82 -1.43
C GLU A 65 1.64 -13.44 -0.04
N HIS A 66 0.73 -12.86 0.76
CA HIS A 66 0.98 -12.51 2.15
C HIS A 66 -0.30 -12.65 2.96
N LYS A 67 -0.21 -13.29 4.13
CA LYS A 67 -1.30 -13.24 5.11
C LYS A 67 -1.34 -11.86 5.77
N ILE A 68 -2.36 -11.05 5.45
CA ILE A 68 -2.50 -9.68 5.95
C ILE A 68 -3.59 -9.63 7.04
N ASN A 69 -3.17 -9.53 8.30
CA ASN A 69 -4.10 -9.36 9.42
C ASN A 69 -4.36 -7.88 9.75
N LYS A 70 -3.35 -7.03 9.53
CA LYS A 70 -3.41 -5.57 9.75
C LYS A 70 -2.77 -4.86 8.57
N ALA A 71 -3.38 -3.79 8.11
CA ALA A 71 -2.86 -2.98 7.02
C ALA A 71 -2.91 -1.49 7.39
N LEU A 72 -1.90 -0.74 6.95
CA LEU A 72 -1.82 0.71 7.10
C LEU A 72 -1.94 1.34 5.70
N ILE A 73 -2.89 2.25 5.54
CA ILE A 73 -3.09 3.06 4.34
C ILE A 73 -2.67 4.48 4.67
N ILE A 74 -1.82 5.08 3.84
CA ILE A 74 -1.38 6.47 3.99
C ILE A 74 -1.82 7.25 2.75
N SER A 75 -2.44 8.40 2.97
CA SER A 75 -2.86 9.31 1.90
C SER A 75 -2.37 10.73 2.19
N ARG A 76 -1.94 11.42 1.12
CA ARG A 76 -1.47 12.80 1.17
C ARG A 76 -2.21 13.65 0.14
N GLY A 77 -2.76 14.76 0.60
CA GLY A 77 -3.49 15.74 -0.20
C GLY A 77 -2.74 17.05 -0.38
N ARG A 78 -3.24 17.89 -1.31
CA ARG A 78 -2.78 19.27 -1.45
C ARG A 78 -3.12 20.08 -0.19
N GLY A 79 -2.34 21.12 0.09
CA GLY A 79 -2.54 21.97 1.28
C GLY A 79 -1.99 21.37 2.58
N GLY A 80 -1.12 20.35 2.50
CA GLY A 80 -0.47 19.77 3.68
C GLY A 80 -1.31 18.74 4.42
N ILE A 81 -2.44 18.30 3.85
CA ILE A 81 -3.33 17.30 4.47
C ILE A 81 -2.67 15.92 4.42
N ASN A 82 -2.49 15.30 5.58
CA ASN A 82 -1.96 13.94 5.71
C ASN A 82 -2.95 13.10 6.51
N SER A 83 -3.32 11.94 5.98
CA SER A 83 -4.23 11.01 6.64
C SER A 83 -3.64 9.60 6.66
N ALA A 84 -3.94 8.86 7.72
CA ALA A 84 -3.53 7.48 7.89
C ALA A 84 -4.72 6.67 8.45
N LEU A 85 -4.91 5.46 7.91
CA LEU A 85 -5.95 4.54 8.33
C LEU A 85 -5.34 3.16 8.60
N ILE A 86 -5.65 2.56 9.75
CA ILE A 86 -5.31 1.17 10.04
C ILE A 86 -6.57 0.34 9.97
N ILE A 87 -6.49 -0.81 9.30
CA ILE A 87 -7.55 -1.81 9.23
C ILE A 87 -7.03 -3.10 9.82
N GLU A 88 -7.86 -3.77 10.60
CA GLU A 88 -7.58 -5.08 11.16
C GLU A 88 -8.70 -6.05 10.76
N LYS A 89 -8.31 -7.24 10.32
CA LYS A 89 -9.25 -8.32 10.01
C LYS A 89 -9.90 -8.75 11.32
N ASN A 90 -11.23 -8.78 11.35
CA ASN A 90 -11.96 -9.29 12.52
C ASN A 90 -11.63 -10.77 12.73
N LYS A 91 -11.57 -11.19 14.00
CA LYS A 91 -11.23 -12.56 14.40
C LYS A 91 -12.36 -13.54 14.10
#